data_AF-A0A7W5HM86-F1
#
_entry.id   AF-A0A7W5HM86-F1
#
_cell.length_a   1.000
_cell.length_b   1.000
_cell.length_c   1.000
_cell.angle_alpha   90.00
_cell.angle_beta   90.00
_cell.angle_gamma   90.00
#
_symmetry.space_group_name_H-M   'P 1'
#
loop_
_entity.id
_entity.type
_entity.pdbx_description
1 polymer ?
#
loop_
_entity_poly.entity_id
_entity_poly.type
_entity_poly.pdbx_seq_one_letter_code
_entity_poly.pdbx_strand_id
1 'polypeptide(L)' 'MSLTHHDSNTRMSQIAFHNGTVYLAGQVPGRPPVRAAVEAPLAKPEWKVEIMVVAALPEA' A
#
# COMPACT_ATOMS: atom_id res chain seq x y z
N MET A 1 7.47 -16.48 -9.39
CA MET A 1 8.19 -15.18 -9.38
C MET A 1 7.58 -14.28 -10.46
N SER A 2 6.37 -13.77 -10.25
CA SER A 2 5.67 -12.90 -11.22
C SER A 2 5.59 -11.47 -10.70
N LEU A 3 5.65 -10.51 -11.63
CA LEU A 3 5.39 -9.10 -11.37
C LEU A 3 3.95 -8.82 -11.83
N THR A 4 3.10 -8.33 -10.93
CA THR A 4 1.75 -7.89 -11.28
C THR A 4 1.59 -6.40 -10.99
N HIS A 5 0.85 -5.72 -11.85
CA HIS A 5 0.65 -4.28 -11.78
C HIS A 5 -0.84 -3.97 -11.67
N HIS A 6 -1.18 -3.00 -10.83
CA HIS A 6 -2.55 -2.51 -10.67
C HIS A 6 -2.59 -0.99 -10.91
N ASP A 7 -3.72 -0.51 -11.44
CA ASP A 7 -3.96 0.90 -11.78
C ASP A 7 -2.82 1.48 -12.63
N SER A 8 -2.51 0.82 -13.74
CA SER A 8 -1.43 1.24 -14.63
C SER A 8 -1.92 2.09 -15.78
N ASN A 9 -1.11 3.09 -16.14
CA ASN A 9 -1.27 3.88 -17.35
C ASN A 9 0.03 3.87 -18.17
N THR A 10 0.04 4.58 -19.30
CA THR A 10 1.19 4.65 -20.21
C THR A 10 2.48 5.15 -19.56
N ARG A 11 2.39 5.91 -18.46
CA ARG A 11 3.55 6.45 -17.75
C ARG A 11 4.02 5.52 -16.63
N MET A 12 3.10 4.97 -15.83
CA MET A 12 3.44 4.18 -14.65
C MET A 12 2.29 3.35 -14.08
N SER A 13 2.64 2.35 -13.27
CA SER A 13 1.74 1.62 -12.37
C SER A 13 1.62 2.31 -11.02
N GLN A 14 0.41 2.45 -10.49
CA GLN A 14 0.25 2.97 -9.12
C GLN A 14 0.66 1.95 -8.06
N ILE A 15 0.49 0.65 -8.35
CA ILE A 15 0.85 -0.46 -7.46
C ILE A 15 1.57 -1.55 -8.26
N ALA A 16 2.65 -2.08 -7.71
CA ALA A 16 3.32 -3.27 -8.22
C ALA A 16 3.54 -4.30 -7.11
N PHE A 17 3.28 -5.57 -7.42
CA PHE A 17 3.50 -6.69 -6.51
C PHE A 17 4.65 -7.53 -7.02
N HIS A 18 5.66 -7.75 -6.18
CA HIS A 18 6.78 -8.60 -6.52
C HIS A 18 7.35 -9.29 -5.30
N ASN A 19 7.45 -10.62 -5.33
CA ASN A 19 8.08 -11.43 -4.30
C ASN A 19 7.56 -11.14 -2.87
N GLY A 20 6.23 -11.06 -2.72
CA GLY A 20 5.59 -10.73 -1.44
C GLY A 20 5.76 -9.29 -0.96
N THR A 21 6.34 -8.42 -1.80
CA THR A 21 6.50 -6.98 -1.49
C THR A 21 5.57 -6.16 -2.38
N VAL A 22 4.92 -5.16 -1.78
CA VAL A 22 4.06 -4.20 -2.48
C VAL A 22 4.78 -2.87 -2.60
N TYR A 23 4.86 -2.33 -3.82
CA TYR A 23 5.45 -1.04 -4.13
C TYR A 23 4.36 -0.05 -4.55
N LEU A 24 4.34 1.12 -3.92
CA LEU A 24 3.39 2.19 -4.22
C LEU A 24 4.09 3.33 -4.96
N ALA A 25 3.42 3.91 -5.95
CA ALA A 25 3.83 5.16 -6.56
C ALA A 25 3.76 6.33 -5.55
N GLY A 26 4.42 7.45 -5.86
CA GLY A 26 4.35 8.66 -5.03
C GLY A 26 2.91 9.14 -4.86
N GLN A 27 2.50 9.36 -3.60
CA GLN A 27 1.13 9.75 -3.25
C GLN A 27 1.03 11.26 -3.09
N VAL A 28 -0.04 11.84 -3.66
CA VAL A 28 -0.35 13.27 -3.55
C VAL A 28 -1.71 13.45 -2.88
N PRO A 29 -1.92 14.54 -2.11
CA PRO A 29 -3.22 14.84 -1.50
C PRO A 29 -4.36 14.84 -2.53
N GLY A 30 -5.54 14.36 -2.14
CA GLY A 30 -6.74 14.32 -2.99
C GLY A 30 -6.78 13.18 -4.03
N ARG A 31 -5.72 12.38 -4.15
CA ARG A 31 -5.68 11.22 -5.05
C ARG A 31 -5.13 9.96 -4.36
N PRO A 32 -5.69 9.54 -3.21
CA PRO A 32 -5.26 8.30 -2.57
C PRO A 32 -5.57 7.10 -3.48
N PRO A 33 -4.78 6.01 -3.39
CA PRO A 33 -5.10 4.79 -4.10
C PRO A 33 -6.46 4.27 -3.60
N VAL A 34 -7.28 3.76 -4.52
CA VAL A 34 -8.72 3.49 -4.29
C VAL A 34 -8.98 2.52 -3.12
N ARG A 35 -7.96 1.74 -2.72
CA ARG A 35 -7.75 1.07 -1.42
C ARG A 35 -6.59 0.07 -1.64
N ALA A 36 -5.39 0.37 -1.15
CA ALA A 36 -4.30 -0.60 -1.14
C ALA A 36 -4.31 -1.35 0.20
N ALA A 37 -4.97 -2.50 0.24
CA ALA A 37 -4.79 -3.43 1.34
C ALA A 37 -3.42 -4.10 1.15
N VAL A 38 -2.47 -3.82 2.03
CA VAL A 38 -1.16 -4.46 2.05
C VAL A 38 -1.13 -5.47 3.19
N GLU A 39 -0.61 -6.66 2.90
CA GLU A 39 -0.26 -7.63 3.94
C GLU A 39 1.24 -7.49 4.24
N ALA A 40 1.59 -7.44 5.52
CA ALA A 40 2.96 -7.44 5.97
C ALA A 40 3.12 -8.53 7.04
N PRO A 41 4.04 -9.49 6.85
CA PRO A 41 4.31 -10.49 7.88
C PRO A 41 4.93 -9.79 9.11
N LEU A 42 4.53 -10.23 10.30
CA LEU A 42 5.16 -9.79 11.54
C LEU A 42 6.62 -10.25 11.57
N ALA A 43 7.51 -9.42 12.15
CA ALA A 43 8.91 -9.80 12.32
C ALA A 43 9.07 -11.08 13.17
N LYS A 44 8.12 -11.34 14.07
CA LYS A 44 7.97 -12.62 14.77
C LYS A 44 6.48 -12.99 14.90
N PRO A 45 6.07 -14.23 14.58
CA PRO A 45 4.66 -14.64 14.62
C PRO A 45 4.00 -14.54 15.99
N GLU A 46 4.76 -14.66 17.08
CA GLU A 46 4.26 -14.63 18.46
C GLU A 46 3.93 -13.23 18.99
N TRP A 47 4.27 -12.18 18.25
CA TRP A 47 4.05 -10.80 18.68
C TRP A 47 2.58 -10.41 18.60
N LYS A 48 2.06 -9.81 19.67
CA LYS A 48 0.78 -9.12 19.67
C LYS A 48 1.04 -7.64 19.41
N VAL A 49 0.48 -7.13 18.33
CA VAL A 49 0.58 -5.72 17.96
C VAL A 49 -0.79 -5.06 18.06
N GLU A 50 -0.83 -3.85 18.59
CA GLU A 50 -1.99 -2.97 18.52
C GLU A 50 -1.71 -1.92 17.44
N ILE A 51 -2.59 -1.83 16.45
CA ILE A 51 -2.44 -0.90 15.33
C ILE A 51 -3.50 0.19 15.50
N MET A 52 -3.05 1.42 15.76
CA MET A 52 -3.92 2.60 15.78
C MET A 52 -3.81 3.33 14.45
N VAL A 53 -4.94 3.49 13.74
CA VAL A 53 -5.00 4.14 12.42
C VAL A 53 -5.90 5.37 12.49
N VAL A 54 -5.41 6.51 12.01
CA VAL A 54 -6.22 7.71 11.79
C VAL A 54 -6.63 7.73 10.31
N ALA A 55 -7.93 7.55 10.05
CA ALA A 55 -8.45 7.40 8.69
C ALA A 55 -8.44 8.72 7.88
N ALA A 56 -8.58 9.85 8.55
CA ALA A 56 -8.49 11.19 7.97
C ALA A 56 -8.15 12.22 9.05
N LEU A 57 -7.36 13.23 8.69
CA LEU A 57 -7.22 14.45 9.48
C LEU A 57 -8.31 15.45 9.03
N PRO A 58 -8.84 16.30 9.93
CA PRO A 58 -9.74 17.38 9.53
C PRO A 58 -9.06 18.32 8.53
N GLU A 59 -9.80 18.83 7.55
CA GLU A 59 -9.29 19.71 6.50
C GLU A 59 -8.64 21.00 7.07
N ALA A 60 -7.64 21.52 6.35
CA ALA A 60 -6.99 22.80 6.59
C ALA A 60 -7.45 23.85 5.57
#